data_AF-A0A494XZB8-F1
#
_entry.id   AF-A0A494XZB8-F1
#
_cell.length_a   1.000
_cell.length_b   1.000
_cell.length_c   1.000
_cell.angle_alpha   90.00
_cell.angle_beta   90.00
_cell.angle_gamma   90.00
#
_symmetry.space_group_name_H-M   'P 1'
#
loop_
_entity.id
_entity.type
_entity.pdbx_description
1 polymer ?
#
loop_
_entity_poly.entity_id
_entity_poly.type
_entity_poly.pdbx_seq_one_letter_code
_entity_poly.pdbx_strand_id
1 'polypeptide(L)'
;MPIRHIVLCQFRPDVPVSAQQDLIDKIEALGKIDGIRFEHFSSGRNVSEEGRSNGFESGFSMDFADAGALTAYLVHPEHQKLGAALVALLESGIDSLCVFDMDIGVHG
;
A
#
# COMPACT_ATOMS: atom_id res chain seq x y z
N MET A 1 -10.49 14.35 -8.56
CA MET A 1 -9.86 14.90 -7.35
C MET A 1 -8.73 13.95 -7.00
N PRO A 2 -7.53 14.45 -6.68
CA PRO A 2 -6.40 13.60 -6.37
C PRO A 2 -6.66 12.78 -5.12
N ILE A 3 -6.23 11.52 -5.13
CA ILE A 3 -6.48 10.55 -4.07
C ILE A 3 -5.15 9.98 -3.59
N ARG A 4 -4.88 10.07 -2.31
CA ARG A 4 -3.78 9.34 -1.68
C ARG A 4 -4.27 7.99 -1.18
N HIS A 5 -3.77 6.93 -1.77
CA HIS A 5 -4.01 5.55 -1.37
C HIS A 5 -2.96 5.13 -0.33
N ILE A 6 -3.39 4.80 0.89
CA ILE A 6 -2.53 4.42 2.01
C ILE A 6 -2.83 2.98 2.38
N VAL A 7 -1.78 2.18 2.56
CA VAL A 7 -1.87 0.78 2.96
C VAL A 7 -0.97 0.56 4.16
N LEU A 8 -1.55 0.16 5.28
CA LEU A 8 -0.85 -0.15 6.53
C LEU A 8 -0.92 -1.65 6.81
N CYS A 9 0.20 -2.24 7.19
CA CYS A 9 0.39 -3.69 7.22
C CYS A 9 0.88 -4.17 8.60
N GLN A 10 0.30 -5.25 9.09
CA GLN A 10 0.83 -6.07 10.18
C GLN A 10 1.39 -7.37 9.59
N PHE A 11 2.68 -7.35 9.24
CA PHE A 11 3.36 -8.56 8.77
C PHE A 11 3.51 -9.58 9.92
N ARG A 12 3.48 -10.86 9.59
CA ARG A 12 3.83 -11.89 10.57
C ARG A 12 5.26 -11.69 11.10
N PRO A 13 5.53 -12.06 12.36
CA PRO A 13 6.86 -11.90 12.96
C PRO A 13 7.93 -12.76 12.30
N ASP A 14 7.55 -13.84 11.59
CA ASP A 14 8.47 -14.73 10.88
C ASP A 14 8.83 -14.24 9.47
N VAL A 15 8.17 -13.19 8.96
CA VAL A 15 8.42 -12.64 7.63
C VAL A 15 9.69 -11.76 7.67
N PRO A 16 10.76 -12.14 6.95
CA PRO A 16 11.99 -11.35 6.93
C PRO A 16 11.78 -9.96 6.35
N VAL A 17 12.50 -8.96 6.87
CA VAL A 17 12.47 -7.58 6.36
C VAL A 17 12.78 -7.52 4.87
N SER A 18 13.69 -8.37 4.37
CA SER A 18 13.99 -8.45 2.93
C SER A 18 12.79 -8.91 2.11
N ALA A 19 11.97 -9.84 2.60
CA ALA A 19 10.77 -10.29 1.90
C ALA A 19 9.69 -9.19 1.88
N GLN A 20 9.59 -8.39 2.94
CA GLN A 20 8.71 -7.22 2.97
C GLN A 20 9.17 -6.19 1.93
N GLN A 21 10.47 -5.87 1.90
CA GLN A 21 11.05 -4.92 0.95
C GLN A 21 10.89 -5.40 -0.49
N ASP A 22 11.20 -6.67 -0.78
CA ASP A 22 11.03 -7.26 -2.12
C ASP A 22 9.60 -7.16 -2.64
N LEU A 23 8.61 -7.26 -1.75
CA LEU A 23 7.20 -7.10 -2.10
C LEU A 23 6.85 -5.63 -2.35
N ILE A 24 7.32 -4.72 -1.49
CA ILE A 24 7.11 -3.27 -1.62
C ILE A 24 7.73 -2.76 -2.93
N ASP A 25 8.94 -3.19 -3.27
CA ASP A 25 9.63 -2.82 -4.51
C ASP A 25 8.86 -3.29 -5.75
N LYS A 26 8.21 -4.46 -5.67
CA LYS A 26 7.33 -4.97 -6.74
C LYS A 26 6.04 -4.14 -6.86
N ILE A 27 5.48 -3.66 -5.76
CA ILE A 27 4.32 -2.76 -5.76
C ILE A 27 4.70 -1.42 -6.39
N GLU A 28 5.84 -0.83 -6.01
CA GLU A 28 6.35 0.39 -6.66
C GLU A 28 6.56 0.19 -8.17
N ALA A 29 7.09 -0.97 -8.56
CA ALA A 29 7.30 -1.31 -9.97
C ALA A 29 6.00 -1.42 -10.79
N LEU A 30 4.82 -1.54 -10.17
CA LEU A 30 3.53 -1.48 -10.88
C LEU A 30 3.36 -0.16 -11.63
N GLY A 31 3.95 0.94 -11.15
CA GLY A 31 3.91 2.24 -11.83
C GLY A 31 4.61 2.25 -13.21
N LYS A 32 5.39 1.20 -13.52
CA LYS A 32 6.06 1.00 -14.82
C LYS A 32 5.19 0.24 -15.83
N ILE A 33 4.05 -0.31 -15.41
CA ILE A 33 3.14 -1.07 -16.26
C ILE A 33 2.20 -0.12 -16.99
N ASP A 34 1.97 -0.35 -18.29
CA ASP A 34 0.97 0.41 -19.05
C ASP A 34 -0.43 0.22 -18.48
N GLY A 35 -1.13 1.33 -18.26
CA GLY A 35 -2.46 1.35 -17.64
C GLY A 35 -2.46 1.55 -16.12
N ILE A 36 -1.31 1.49 -15.45
CA ILE A 36 -1.15 1.88 -14.04
C ILE A 36 -0.38 3.20 -13.97
N ARG A 37 -0.95 4.21 -13.32
CA ARG A 37 -0.30 5.52 -13.15
C ARG A 37 -0.56 6.01 -11.73
N PHE A 38 0.49 6.19 -10.95
CA PHE A 38 0.49 6.84 -9.65
C PHE A 38 1.79 7.62 -9.47
N GLU A 39 1.79 8.57 -8.54
CA GLU A 39 2.93 9.40 -8.18
C GLU A 39 3.20 9.33 -6.67
N HIS A 40 4.27 9.97 -6.22
CA HIS A 40 4.59 10.12 -4.79
C HIS A 40 4.59 8.81 -3.99
N PHE A 41 5.03 7.70 -4.61
CA PHE A 41 5.18 6.45 -3.89
C PHE A 41 6.15 6.63 -2.71
N SER A 42 5.76 6.15 -1.55
CA SER A 42 6.56 6.17 -0.32
C SER A 42 6.24 4.94 0.50
N SER A 43 7.23 4.38 1.18
CA SER A 43 7.06 3.25 2.07
C SER A 43 7.99 3.36 3.28
N GLY A 44 7.66 2.64 4.36
CA GLY A 44 8.52 2.63 5.53
C GLY A 44 7.92 1.91 6.72
N ARG A 45 8.68 1.91 7.81
CA ARG A 45 8.26 1.40 9.11
C ARG A 45 7.55 2.49 9.90
N ASN A 46 6.60 2.08 10.72
CA ASN A 46 6.05 2.96 11.75
C ASN A 46 7.15 3.30 12.76
N VAL A 47 7.26 4.59 13.11
CA VAL A 47 8.19 5.11 14.12
C VAL A 47 7.46 5.93 15.20
N SER A 48 6.12 5.86 15.25
CA SER A 48 5.33 6.61 16.22
C SER A 48 5.56 6.09 17.64
N GLU A 49 5.83 7.02 18.57
CA GLU A 49 5.97 6.75 20.01
C GLU A 49 4.64 6.90 20.77
N GLU A 50 3.55 7.24 20.08
CA GLU A 50 2.26 7.59 20.70
C GLU A 50 1.43 6.37 21.11
N GLY A 51 1.84 5.17 20.70
CA GLY A 51 1.17 3.91 21.05
C GLY A 51 -0.22 3.74 20.42
N ARG A 52 -0.50 4.45 19.32
CA ARG A 52 -1.81 4.45 18.63
C ARG A 52 -1.81 3.77 17.26
N SER A 53 -0.75 3.02 16.95
CA SER A 53 -0.59 2.34 15.65
C SER A 53 -1.56 1.17 15.45
N ASN A 54 -2.27 0.72 16.49
CA ASN A 54 -3.17 -0.44 16.44
C ASN A 54 -2.51 -1.71 15.85
N GLY A 55 -1.19 -1.88 16.06
CA GLY A 55 -0.42 -3.01 15.55
C GLY A 55 0.12 -2.85 14.12
N PHE A 56 -0.18 -1.75 13.43
CA PHE A 56 0.39 -1.47 12.11
C PHE A 56 1.82 -0.93 12.23
N GLU A 57 2.80 -1.74 11.83
CA GLU A 57 4.22 -1.47 12.00
C GLU A 57 4.95 -1.09 10.70
N SER A 58 4.25 -1.12 9.58
CA SER A 58 4.77 -0.75 8.26
C SER A 58 3.64 -0.29 7.33
N GLY A 59 4.00 0.39 6.25
CA GLY A 59 3.04 0.73 5.22
C GLY A 59 3.67 1.37 4.00
N PHE A 60 2.82 1.67 3.04
CA PHE A 60 3.15 2.44 1.86
C PHE A 60 1.99 3.33 1.44
N SER A 61 2.28 4.33 0.62
CA SER A 61 1.30 5.23 0.05
C SER A 61 1.67 5.64 -1.37
N MET A 62 0.67 5.97 -2.17
CA MET A 62 0.85 6.55 -3.50
C MET A 62 -0.32 7.47 -3.84
N ASP A 63 -0.10 8.40 -4.74
CA ASP A 63 -1.09 9.38 -5.16
C ASP A 63 -1.61 9.06 -6.57
N PHE A 64 -2.93 9.07 -6.72
CA PHE A 64 -3.64 8.95 -7.98
C PHE A 64 -4.23 10.30 -8.38
N ALA A 65 -4.19 10.63 -9.68
CA ALA A 65 -4.75 11.89 -10.18
C ALA A 65 -6.27 11.99 -9.97
N ASP A 66 -6.97 10.85 -10.04
CA ASP A 66 -8.41 10.74 -9.84
C ASP A 66 -8.85 9.30 -9.54
N ALA A 67 -10.17 9.13 -9.31
CA ALA A 67 -10.79 7.83 -9.07
C ALA A 67 -10.67 6.87 -10.25
N GLY A 68 -10.54 7.36 -11.48
CA GLY A 68 -10.32 6.52 -12.66
C GLY A 68 -8.94 5.88 -12.64
N ALA A 69 -7.90 6.65 -12.29
CA ALA A 69 -6.55 6.14 -12.12
C ALA A 69 -6.45 5.11 -10.97
N LEU A 70 -7.09 5.40 -9.83
CA LEU A 70 -7.19 4.44 -8.72
C LEU A 70 -7.91 3.15 -9.17
N THR A 71 -9.04 3.27 -9.86
CA THR A 71 -9.80 2.11 -10.36
C THR A 71 -8.95 1.26 -11.29
N ALA A 72 -8.23 1.88 -12.22
CA ALA A 72 -7.35 1.18 -13.16
C ALA A 72 -6.26 0.38 -12.44
N TYR A 73 -5.66 0.94 -11.38
CA TYR A 73 -4.73 0.22 -10.51
C TYR A 73 -5.41 -0.96 -9.79
N LEU A 74 -6.56 -0.72 -9.14
CA LEU A 74 -7.24 -1.74 -8.33
C LEU A 74 -7.67 -2.98 -9.13
N VAL A 75 -8.14 -2.79 -10.36
CA VAL A 75 -8.60 -3.91 -11.21
C VAL A 75 -7.47 -4.58 -11.99
N HIS A 76 -6.25 -4.03 -11.97
CA HIS A 76 -5.16 -4.57 -12.76
C HIS A 76 -4.72 -5.96 -12.23
N PRO A 77 -4.55 -6.98 -13.09
CA PRO A 77 -4.21 -8.34 -12.64
C PRO A 77 -2.90 -8.43 -11.83
N GLU A 78 -1.86 -7.69 -12.22
CA GLU A 78 -0.61 -7.68 -11.45
C GLU A 78 -0.77 -7.01 -10.07
N HIS A 79 -1.64 -6.00 -9.93
CA HIS A 79 -1.99 -5.46 -8.62
C HIS A 79 -2.68 -6.53 -7.78
N GLN A 80 -3.71 -7.21 -8.30
CA GLN A 80 -4.45 -8.24 -7.56
C GLN A 80 -3.54 -9.38 -7.10
N LYS A 81 -2.59 -9.79 -7.95
CA LYS A 81 -1.58 -10.80 -7.63
C LYS A 81 -0.65 -10.36 -6.50
N LEU A 82 -0.15 -9.12 -6.54
CA LEU A 82 0.69 -8.59 -5.47
C LEU A 82 -0.11 -8.32 -4.19
N GLY A 83 -1.37 -7.91 -4.29
CA GLY A 83 -2.28 -7.77 -3.14
C GLY A 83 -2.53 -9.10 -2.44
N ALA A 84 -2.76 -10.18 -3.19
CA ALA A 84 -2.86 -11.53 -2.64
C ALA A 84 -1.54 -11.98 -1.98
N ALA A 85 -0.40 -11.69 -2.62
CA ALA A 85 0.91 -11.99 -2.05
C ALA A 85 1.16 -11.21 -0.74
N LEU A 86 0.74 -9.94 -0.68
CA LEU A 86 0.79 -9.12 0.53
C LEU A 86 -0.03 -9.75 1.65
N VAL A 87 -1.31 -10.03 1.40
CA VAL A 87 -2.21 -10.66 2.38
C VAL A 87 -1.64 -11.97 2.91
N ALA A 88 -1.00 -12.78 2.07
CA ALA A 88 -0.36 -14.03 2.47
C ALA A 88 0.86 -13.86 3.38
N LEU A 89 1.40 -12.65 3.56
CA LEU A 89 2.49 -12.31 4.49
C LEU A 89 2.00 -11.65 5.79
N LEU A 90 0.71 -11.31 5.89
CA LEU A 90 0.16 -10.63 7.06
C LEU A 90 -0.22 -11.60 8.19
N GLU A 91 -0.27 -11.08 9.41
CA GLU A 91 -0.52 -11.85 10.64
C GLU A 91 -1.87 -12.57 10.61
N SER A 92 -2.94 -11.85 10.29
CA SER A 92 -4.32 -12.37 10.21
C SER A 92 -4.90 -12.21 8.80
N GLY A 93 -4.07 -12.37 7.77
CA GLY A 93 -4.49 -12.17 6.39
C GLY A 93 -5.04 -10.75 6.16
N ILE A 94 -6.23 -10.65 5.56
CA ILE A 94 -6.83 -9.35 5.22
C ILE A 94 -7.17 -8.50 6.44
N ASP A 95 -7.41 -9.11 7.60
CA ASP A 95 -7.75 -8.39 8.84
C ASP A 95 -6.52 -7.65 9.42
N SER A 96 -5.32 -7.98 8.96
CA SER A 96 -4.06 -7.31 9.31
C SER A 96 -3.63 -6.27 8.28
N LEU A 97 -4.59 -5.78 7.47
CA LEU A 97 -4.42 -4.75 6.47
C LEU A 97 -5.40 -3.59 6.76
N CYS A 98 -4.91 -2.36 6.76
CA CYS A 98 -5.76 -1.17 6.70
C CYS A 98 -5.50 -0.44 5.39
N VAL A 99 -6.56 -0.17 4.64
CA VAL A 99 -6.52 0.60 3.40
C VAL A 99 -7.32 1.88 3.61
N PHE A 100 -6.71 3.02 3.28
CA PHE A 100 -7.32 4.33 3.42
C PHE A 100 -7.08 5.17 2.18
N ASP A 101 -8.17 5.52 1.49
CA ASP A 101 -8.15 6.42 0.34
C ASP A 101 -8.55 7.83 0.79
N MET A 102 -7.59 8.75 0.78
CA MET A 102 -7.78 10.13 1.21
C MET A 102 -7.92 11.05 -0.01
N ASP A 103 -9.02 11.80 -0.08
CA ASP A 103 -9.11 12.94 -1.01
C ASP A 103 -8.17 14.06 -0.53
N ILE A 104 -7.13 14.34 -1.31
CA ILE A 104 -6.12 15.35 -1.00
C ILE A 104 -6.35 16.66 -1.78
N GLY A 105 -7.44 16.76 -2.55
CA GLY A 105 -7.83 17.97 -3.27
C GLY A 105 -8.57 19.01 -2.42
N VAL A 106 -8.97 18.65 -1.19
CA VAL A 106 -9.86 19.46 -0.34
C VAL A 106 -9.11 20.48 0.54
N HIS A 107 -7.78 20.37 0.63
CA HIS A 107 -6.92 21.24 1.46
C HIS A 107 -5.70 21.82 0.73
N GLY A 108 -5.79 21.95 -0.61
CA GLY A 108 -4.79 22.60 -1.46
C GLY A 108 -5.16 24.03 -1.85
#